data_AF-A0A3G4VVJ2-F1
#
_entry.id   AF-A0A3G4VVJ2-F1
#
_cell.length_a   1.000
_cell.length_b   1.000
_cell.length_c   1.000
_cell.angle_alpha   90.00
_cell.angle_beta   90.00
_cell.angle_gamma   90.00
#
_symmetry.space_group_name_H-M   'P 1'
#
loop_
_entity.id
_entity.type
_entity.pdbx_description
1 polymer ?
#
loop_
_entity_poly.entity_id
_entity_poly.type
_entity_poly.pdbx_seq_one_letter_code
_entity_poly.pdbx_strand_id
1 'polypeptide(L)'
;MLLLEFALHSLMDLTLWIGGKGLDRARCARRVAAFRRGEPVTLRCRFRTGATAGRASGMQPGKLTLGRSGAVLDGPGASALRLAGPAVAATGGGRGGTALTCTTAHGEKAELLVLTWDSAMVALIEESIGAGA
;
A
#
# COMPACT_ATOMS: atom_id res chain seq x y z
N MET A 1 -6.68 23.38 -32.58
CA MET A 1 -6.61 23.74 -31.15
C MET A 1 -6.74 22.55 -30.19
N LEU A 2 -7.49 21.49 -30.52
CA LEU A 2 -7.67 20.29 -29.67
C LEU A 2 -6.37 19.53 -29.29
N LEU A 3 -5.38 19.44 -30.19
CA LEU A 3 -4.12 18.72 -29.92
C LEU A 3 -3.24 19.44 -28.89
N LEU A 4 -3.25 20.77 -28.88
CA LEU A 4 -2.47 21.59 -27.95
C LEU A 4 -3.05 21.49 -26.53
N GLU A 5 -4.37 21.55 -26.40
CA GLU A 5 -5.07 21.38 -25.12
C GLU A 5 -4.88 19.98 -24.54
N PHE A 6 -4.93 18.94 -25.38
CA PHE A 6 -4.65 17.56 -24.96
C PHE A 6 -3.19 17.38 -24.51
N ALA A 7 -2.25 17.98 -25.22
CA ALA A 7 -0.84 17.98 -24.84
C ALA A 7 -0.61 18.70 -23.51
N LEU A 8 -1.27 19.85 -23.29
CA LEU A 8 -1.16 20.61 -22.04
C LEU A 8 -1.73 19.82 -20.85
N HIS A 9 -2.90 19.20 -21.02
CA HIS A 9 -3.51 18.35 -19.98
C HIS A 9 -2.63 17.13 -19.67
N SER A 10 -2.09 16.48 -20.70
CA SER A 10 -1.18 15.34 -20.52
C SER A 10 0.10 15.75 -19.79
N LEU A 11 0.65 16.95 -20.09
CA LEU A 11 1.85 17.49 -19.44
C LEU A 11 1.57 17.87 -17.98
N MET A 12 0.42 18.48 -17.68
CA MET A 12 0.00 18.79 -16.31
C MET A 12 -0.22 17.52 -15.49
N ASP A 13 -0.88 16.51 -16.06
CA ASP A 13 -1.05 15.22 -15.41
C ASP A 13 0.30 14.51 -15.18
N LEU A 14 1.20 14.58 -16.16
CA LEU A 14 2.54 13.99 -16.05
C LEU A 14 3.37 14.68 -14.95
N THR A 15 3.34 16.02 -14.89
CA THR A 15 4.07 16.78 -13.85
C THR A 15 3.50 16.56 -12.46
N LEU A 16 2.17 16.48 -12.31
CA LEU A 16 1.54 16.09 -11.05
C LEU A 16 1.88 14.65 -10.66
N TRP A 17 1.95 13.74 -11.62
CA TRP A 17 2.32 12.34 -11.38
C TRP A 17 3.80 12.19 -11.00
N ILE A 18 4.71 12.86 -11.70
CA ILE A 18 6.14 12.89 -11.39
C ILE A 18 6.40 13.58 -10.05
N GLY A 19 5.75 14.72 -9.80
CA GLY A 19 5.83 15.44 -8.53
C GLY A 19 5.30 14.61 -7.36
N GLY A 20 4.19 13.90 -7.57
CA GLY A 20 3.63 12.95 -6.62
C GLY A 20 4.59 11.81 -6.28
N LYS A 21 5.27 11.23 -7.28
CA LYS A 21 6.31 10.21 -7.09
C LYS A 21 7.53 10.72 -6.34
N GLY A 22 7.98 11.95 -6.63
CA GLY A 22 9.13 12.56 -5.93
C GLY A 22 8.83 12.77 -4.45
N LEU A 23 7.64 13.29 -4.13
CA LEU A 23 7.18 13.45 -2.74
C LEU A 23 6.97 12.10 -2.05
N ASP A 24 6.45 11.10 -2.76
CA ASP A 24 6.31 9.73 -2.24
C ASP A 24 7.68 9.16 -1.87
N ARG A 25 8.68 9.28 -2.76
CA ARG A 25 10.04 8.79 -2.52
C ARG A 25 10.68 9.41 -1.28
N ALA A 26 10.54 10.72 -1.09
CA ALA A 26 11.09 11.40 0.09
C ALA A 26 10.40 10.95 1.39
N ARG A 27 9.07 10.78 1.37
CA ARG A 27 8.32 10.26 2.54
C ARG A 27 8.67 8.80 2.82
N CYS A 28 8.79 7.98 1.78
CA CYS A 28 9.16 6.58 1.87
C CYS A 28 10.57 6.42 2.43
N ALA A 29 11.54 7.21 1.98
CA ALA A 29 12.90 7.21 2.55
C ALA A 29 12.89 7.49 4.06
N ARG A 30 12.10 8.48 4.52
CA ARG A 30 11.96 8.77 5.97
C ARG A 30 11.33 7.62 6.73
N ARG A 31 10.29 6.99 6.17
CA ARG A 31 9.61 5.83 6.75
C ARG A 31 10.52 4.61 6.83
N VAL A 32 11.22 4.28 5.76
CA VAL A 32 12.20 3.18 5.73
C VAL A 32 13.30 3.43 6.78
N ALA A 33 13.80 4.66 6.90
CA ALA A 33 14.78 5.01 7.93
C ALA A 33 14.20 4.85 9.35
N ALA A 34 12.95 5.27 9.58
CA ALA A 34 12.25 5.08 10.86
C ALA A 34 12.09 3.59 11.21
N PHE A 35 11.63 2.77 10.26
CA PHE A 35 11.51 1.34 10.46
C PHE A 35 12.84 0.68 10.81
N ARG A 36 13.94 1.08 10.13
CA ARG A 36 15.29 0.59 10.43
C ARG A 36 15.77 0.97 11.83
N ARG A 37 15.28 2.07 12.41
CA ARG A 37 15.51 2.42 13.82
C ARG A 37 14.62 1.62 14.80
N GLY A 38 13.74 0.77 14.28
CA GLY A 38 12.79 -0.01 15.07
C GLY A 38 11.52 0.75 15.45
N GLU A 39 11.27 1.90 14.83
CA GLU A 39 10.02 2.66 14.99
C GLU A 39 8.91 2.02 14.13
N PRO A 40 7.68 1.87 14.64
CA PRO A 40 6.57 1.39 13.83
C PRO A 40 6.21 2.41 12.75
N VAL A 41 5.92 1.92 11.55
CA VAL A 41 5.57 2.76 10.39
C VAL A 41 4.14 2.49 9.96
N THR A 42 3.32 3.53 9.97
CA THR A 42 1.92 3.44 9.50
C THR A 42 1.77 4.04 8.11
N LEU A 43 1.13 3.29 7.21
CA LEU A 43 0.71 3.72 5.89
C LEU A 43 -0.81 3.71 5.79
N ARG A 44 -1.34 4.64 4.99
CA ARG A 44 -2.74 4.56 4.57
C ARG A 44 -2.84 3.55 3.44
N CYS A 45 -3.82 2.68 3.50
CA CYS A 45 -4.11 1.70 2.46
C CYS A 45 -5.62 1.61 2.24
N ARG A 46 -5.99 0.90 1.18
CA ARG A 46 -7.33 0.33 1.04
C ARG A 46 -7.19 -1.18 1.08
N PHE A 47 -8.19 -1.89 1.59
CA PHE A 47 -8.10 -3.32 1.72
C PHE A 47 -9.44 -4.01 1.46
N ARG A 48 -9.35 -5.29 1.11
CA ARG A 48 -10.46 -6.22 1.03
C ARG A 48 -9.97 -7.56 1.56
N THR A 49 -10.71 -8.16 2.48
CA THR A 49 -10.44 -9.49 3.03
C THR A 49 -11.54 -10.46 2.63
N GLY A 50 -11.28 -11.77 2.69
CA GLY A 50 -12.28 -12.81 2.46
C GLY A 50 -13.56 -12.60 3.29
N ALA A 51 -13.42 -12.25 4.58
CA ALA A 51 -14.56 -11.94 5.46
C ALA A 51 -15.39 -10.71 5.03
N THR A 52 -14.78 -9.74 4.33
CA THR A 52 -15.47 -8.52 3.85
C THR A 52 -15.91 -8.59 2.39
N ALA A 53 -15.36 -9.52 1.60
CA ALA A 53 -15.68 -9.72 0.18
C ALA A 53 -17.17 -10.07 -0.05
N GLY A 54 -17.85 -10.66 0.93
CA GLY A 54 -19.29 -10.94 0.87
C GLY A 54 -20.21 -9.78 1.26
N ARG A 55 -19.69 -8.72 1.91
CA ARG A 55 -20.50 -7.61 2.46
C ARG A 55 -20.27 -6.26 1.78
N ALA A 56 -19.07 -6.00 1.26
CA ALA A 56 -18.74 -4.75 0.61
C ALA A 56 -18.11 -5.04 -0.76
N SER A 57 -18.80 -4.63 -1.83
CA SER A 57 -18.33 -4.78 -3.21
C SER A 57 -17.02 -4.00 -3.51
N GLY A 58 -16.58 -3.11 -2.60
CA GLY A 58 -15.41 -2.25 -2.78
C GLY A 58 -14.37 -2.31 -1.65
N MET A 59 -13.12 -1.98 -1.97
CA MET A 59 -12.02 -1.87 -0.99
C MET A 59 -12.31 -0.79 0.05
N GLN A 60 -12.19 -1.17 1.32
CA GLN A 60 -12.40 -0.31 2.48
C GLN A 60 -11.13 0.48 2.80
N PRO A 61 -11.23 1.72 3.30
CA PRO A 61 -10.07 2.46 3.79
C PRO A 61 -9.50 1.77 5.03
N GLY A 62 -8.18 1.69 5.15
CA GLY A 62 -7.48 1.10 6.28
C GLY A 62 -6.12 1.73 6.53
N LYS A 63 -5.47 1.23 7.57
CA LYS A 63 -4.11 1.57 7.96
C LYS A 63 -3.30 0.28 8.03
N LEU A 64 -2.15 0.30 7.36
CA LEU A 64 -1.16 -0.77 7.44
C LEU A 64 -0.05 -0.29 8.36
N THR A 65 0.14 -0.96 9.48
CA THR A 65 1.21 -0.70 10.42
C THR A 65 2.27 -1.78 10.29
N LEU A 66 3.50 -1.37 9.98
CA LEU A 66 4.67 -2.22 9.89
C LEU A 66 5.45 -2.07 11.19
N GLY A 67 5.76 -3.18 11.85
CA GLY A 67 6.61 -3.22 13.02
C GLY A 67 7.52 -4.45 13.03
N ARG A 68 8.33 -4.59 14.08
CA ARG A 68 9.21 -5.76 14.26
C ARG A 68 8.46 -7.08 14.37
N SER A 69 7.21 -7.05 14.85
CA SER A 69 6.33 -8.21 14.93
C SER A 69 5.58 -8.51 13.62
N GLY A 70 5.89 -7.79 12.55
CA GLY A 70 5.30 -7.96 11.22
C GLY A 70 4.30 -6.86 10.86
N ALA A 71 3.41 -7.18 9.92
CA ALA A 71 2.43 -6.26 9.36
C ALA A 71 1.03 -6.45 9.96
N VAL A 72 0.41 -5.35 10.40
CA VAL A 72 -0.93 -5.32 10.98
C VAL A 72 -1.81 -4.37 10.19
N LEU A 73 -3.01 -4.82 9.86
CA LEU A 73 -4.03 -4.10 9.11
C LEU A 73 -5.19 -3.70 10.02
N ASP A 74 -5.42 -2.40 10.14
CA ASP A 74 -6.50 -1.81 10.92
C ASP A 74 -7.51 -1.11 10.01
N GLY A 75 -8.80 -1.20 10.33
CA GLY A 75 -9.85 -0.56 9.54
C GLY A 75 -11.20 -0.49 10.26
N PRO A 76 -12.13 0.32 9.75
CA PRO A 76 -13.46 0.44 10.33
C PRO A 76 -14.17 -0.93 10.33
N GLY A 77 -14.53 -1.42 11.51
CA GLY A 77 -15.21 -2.69 11.71
C GLY A 77 -14.31 -3.94 11.74
N ALA A 78 -12.98 -3.79 11.64
CA ALA A 78 -12.03 -4.89 11.77
C ALA A 78 -11.23 -4.76 13.07
N SER A 79 -11.20 -5.82 13.88
CA SER A 79 -10.14 -6.01 14.88
C SER A 79 -8.80 -6.09 14.15
N ALA A 80 -7.75 -5.48 14.69
CA ALA A 80 -6.40 -5.45 14.11
C ALA A 80 -6.01 -6.82 13.50
N LEU A 81 -5.96 -6.89 12.17
CA LEU A 81 -5.71 -8.14 11.44
C LEU A 81 -4.21 -8.27 11.17
N ARG A 82 -3.59 -9.30 11.73
CA ARG A 82 -2.21 -9.63 11.39
C ARG A 82 -2.15 -10.24 9.99
N LEU A 83 -1.28 -9.71 9.15
CA LEU A 83 -1.02 -10.22 7.81
C LEU A 83 0.09 -11.27 7.87
N ALA A 84 0.03 -12.25 6.97
CA ALA A 84 0.93 -13.39 6.91
C ALA A 84 1.09 -13.90 5.47
N GLY A 85 2.09 -14.77 5.29
CA GLY A 85 2.35 -15.47 4.04
C GLY A 85 3.12 -14.63 3.01
N PRO A 86 3.45 -15.21 1.85
CA PRO A 86 4.10 -14.47 0.79
C PRO A 86 3.16 -13.37 0.29
N ALA A 87 3.65 -12.13 0.31
CA ALA A 87 2.97 -11.02 -0.35
C ALA A 87 3.50 -10.91 -1.78
N VAL A 88 2.58 -10.76 -2.73
CA VAL A 88 2.94 -10.46 -4.13
C VAL A 88 2.50 -9.03 -4.43
N ALA A 89 3.47 -8.16 -4.68
CA ALA A 89 3.22 -6.81 -5.18
C ALA A 89 3.05 -6.76 -6.70
N ALA A 90 1.96 -6.15 -7.14
CA ALA A 90 1.80 -5.65 -8.49
C ALA A 90 1.98 -4.12 -8.45
N THR A 91 3.19 -3.66 -8.75
CA THR A 91 3.50 -2.25 -8.95
C THR A 91 3.08 -1.82 -10.35
N GLY A 92 2.32 -0.71 -10.46
CA GLY A 92 2.01 -0.11 -11.77
C GLY A 92 0.54 -0.08 -12.21
N GLY A 93 -0.41 -0.43 -11.35
CA GLY A 93 -1.85 -0.41 -11.65
C GLY A 93 -2.53 0.97 -11.76
N GLY A 94 -1.82 2.02 -12.18
CA GLY A 94 -2.37 3.38 -12.37
C GLY A 94 -2.15 4.37 -11.21
N ARG A 95 -3.05 5.36 -11.05
CA ARG A 95 -2.93 6.46 -10.05
C ARG A 95 -3.07 6.01 -8.58
N GLY A 96 -3.31 4.72 -8.32
CA GLY A 96 -3.69 4.18 -7.01
C GLY A 96 -2.57 3.65 -6.12
N GLY A 97 -1.32 3.56 -6.59
CA GLY A 97 -0.19 3.02 -5.82
C GLY A 97 0.17 1.58 -6.19
N THR A 98 0.54 0.79 -5.17
CA THR A 98 0.94 -0.61 -5.30
C THR A 98 -0.14 -1.53 -4.75
N ALA A 99 -0.59 -2.48 -5.57
CA ALA A 99 -1.49 -3.54 -5.13
C ALA A 99 -0.68 -4.70 -4.55
N LEU A 100 -1.10 -5.23 -3.41
CA LEU A 100 -0.48 -6.36 -2.72
C LEU A 100 -1.54 -7.42 -2.49
N THR A 101 -1.19 -8.68 -2.74
CA THR A 101 -2.02 -9.82 -2.39
C THR A 101 -1.28 -10.70 -1.40
N CYS A 102 -1.91 -11.02 -0.27
CA CYS A 102 -1.34 -11.82 0.79
C CYS A 102 -2.45 -12.58 1.54
N THR A 103 -2.09 -13.19 2.67
CA THR A 103 -3.06 -13.81 3.58
C THR A 103 -3.11 -13.07 4.92
N THR A 104 -4.18 -13.26 5.69
CA THR A 104 -4.19 -12.96 7.11
C THR A 104 -3.55 -14.11 7.88
N ALA A 105 -3.19 -13.91 9.15
CA ALA A 105 -2.72 -14.99 10.04
C ALA A 105 -3.76 -16.12 10.21
N HIS A 106 -5.04 -15.86 9.88
CA HIS A 106 -6.11 -16.86 9.88
C HIS A 106 -6.27 -17.59 8.54
N GLY A 107 -5.37 -17.34 7.57
CA GLY A 107 -5.40 -17.98 6.25
C GLY A 107 -6.40 -17.36 5.25
N GLU A 108 -7.04 -16.24 5.60
CA GLU A 108 -7.95 -15.57 4.67
C GLU A 108 -7.16 -14.77 3.64
N LYS A 109 -7.63 -14.77 2.38
CA LYS A 109 -7.05 -13.88 1.36
C LYS A 109 -7.28 -12.42 1.74
N ALA A 110 -6.22 -11.62 1.66
CA ALA A 110 -6.22 -10.19 1.84
C ALA A 110 -5.63 -9.50 0.59
N GLU A 111 -6.34 -8.50 0.10
CA GLU A 111 -5.90 -7.65 -1.00
C GLU A 111 -5.78 -6.23 -0.47
N LEU A 112 -4.63 -5.62 -0.71
CA LEU A 112 -4.26 -4.30 -0.20
C LEU A 112 -3.88 -3.40 -1.38
N LEU A 113 -4.26 -2.13 -1.30
CA LEU A 113 -3.80 -1.07 -2.18
C LEU A 113 -3.11 -0.02 -1.33
N VAL A 114 -1.79 0.07 -1.43
CA VAL A 114 -0.97 1.00 -0.66
C VAL A 114 -0.56 2.16 -1.56
N LEU A 115 -0.75 3.40 -1.07
CA LEU A 115 -0.42 4.62 -1.81
C LEU A 115 1.08 4.90 -1.81
N THR A 116 1.88 3.98 -2.36
CA THR A 116 3.31 4.15 -2.61
C THR A 116 3.72 3.45 -3.90
N TRP A 117 4.71 4.00 -4.59
CA TRP A 117 5.40 3.39 -5.72
C TRP A 117 6.89 3.18 -5.46
N ASP A 118 7.36 3.52 -4.27
CA ASP A 118 8.76 3.39 -3.90
C ASP A 118 9.09 1.91 -3.67
N SER A 119 10.00 1.36 -4.47
CA SER A 119 10.33 -0.06 -4.44
C SER A 119 10.92 -0.52 -3.11
N ALA A 120 11.68 0.35 -2.43
CA ALA A 120 12.22 0.03 -1.11
C ALA A 120 11.12 -0.05 -0.05
N MET A 121 10.12 0.83 -0.12
CA MET A 121 8.94 0.75 0.73
C MET A 121 8.09 -0.50 0.44
N VAL A 122 7.93 -0.87 -0.83
CA VAL A 122 7.19 -2.07 -1.24
C VAL A 122 7.89 -3.34 -0.73
N ALA A 123 9.21 -3.45 -0.93
CA ALA A 123 9.99 -4.57 -0.42
C ALA A 123 9.88 -4.69 1.11
N LEU A 124 9.95 -3.55 1.82
CA LEU A 124 9.77 -3.54 3.28
C LEU A 124 8.40 -4.06 3.70
N ILE A 125 7.34 -3.72 2.95
CA ILE A 125 5.99 -4.23 3.21
C ILE A 125 5.93 -5.74 3.00
N GLU A 126 6.48 -6.25 1.89
CA GLU A 126 6.51 -7.68 1.60
C GLU A 126 7.30 -8.46 2.65
N GLU A 127 8.48 -7.98 3.05
CA GLU A 127 9.29 -8.55 4.13
C GLU A 127 8.54 -8.56 5.47
N SER A 128 7.87 -7.46 5.81
CA SER A 128 7.12 -7.34 7.08
C SER A 128 5.90 -8.27 7.11
N ILE A 129 5.25 -8.51 5.97
CA ILE A 129 4.15 -9.49 5.86
C ILE A 129 4.69 -10.92 5.95
N GLY A 130 5.81 -11.21 5.27
CA GLY A 130 6.47 -12.52 5.33
C GLY A 130 6.95 -12.89 6.73
N ALA A 131 7.43 -11.91 7.51
CA ALA A 131 7.82 -12.11 8.92
C ALA A 131 6.64 -12.34 9.87
N GLY A 132 5.40 -12.10 9.42
CA GLY A 132 4.17 -12.31 10.20
C GLY A 132 3.63 -13.74 10.17
N ALA A 133 4.22 -14.61 9.33
CA ALA A 133 3.89 -16.04 9.20
C ALA A 133 4.38 -16.88 10.38
#